data_AF-A0A553BFI5-F1
#
_entry.id   AF-A0A553BFI5-F1
#
_cell.length_a   1.000
_cell.length_b   1.000
_cell.length_c   1.000
_cell.angle_alpha   90.00
_cell.angle_beta   90.00
_cell.angle_gamma   90.00
#
_symmetry.space_group_name_H-M   'P 1'
#
loop_
_entity.id
_entity.type
_entity.pdbx_description
1 polymer ?
#
loop_
_entity_poly.entity_id
_entity_poly.type
_entity_poly.pdbx_seq_one_letter_code
_entity_poly.pdbx_strand_id
1 'polypeptide(L)'
;MNYKIIRGGNDIGRLQLEKKIVGNKSNLLLISEIKTHLFFLITVSVKESSTFENGKLIHSSQFRKTNGIIKLDKQTSFVTDKYEVMENGEKEKLSFPFIGTNLLSMYFLEPIDTQLVYCDKQQCFTKVTKTHDGGYKIKLPDGNSNSFYYEGGICTKIKINNSFYSIEIIHEP
;
A
#
# COMPACT_ATOMS: atom_id res chain seq x y z
N MET A 1 11.39 -9.03 -1.97
CA MET A 1 11.09 -9.43 -0.58
C MET A 1 9.78 -10.18 -0.59
N ASN A 2 9.68 -11.27 0.17
CA ASN A 2 8.49 -12.11 0.21
C ASN A 2 7.87 -12.07 1.60
N TYR A 3 6.55 -12.20 1.67
CA TYR A 3 5.79 -12.14 2.90
C TYR A 3 4.68 -13.18 2.88
N LYS A 4 4.40 -13.75 4.06
CA LYS A 4 3.19 -14.52 4.36
C LYS A 4 2.07 -13.62 4.80
N ILE A 5 0.85 -13.98 4.46
CA ILE A 5 -0.36 -13.31 4.93
C ILE A 5 -1.08 -14.26 5.86
N ILE A 6 -1.21 -13.88 7.13
CA ILE A 6 -1.78 -14.68 8.20
C ILE A 6 -3.12 -14.08 8.64
N ARG A 7 -4.15 -14.94 8.81
CA ARG A 7 -5.44 -14.56 9.39
C ARG A 7 -5.86 -15.58 10.42
N GLY A 8 -6.05 -15.13 11.67
CA GLY A 8 -6.41 -16.02 12.77
C GLY A 8 -5.45 -17.21 12.94
N GLY A 9 -4.15 -16.98 12.72
CA GLY A 9 -3.10 -18.01 12.80
C GLY A 9 -2.88 -18.85 11.53
N ASN A 10 -3.75 -18.75 10.53
CA ASN A 10 -3.62 -19.54 9.29
C ASN A 10 -2.89 -18.75 8.19
N ASP A 11 -1.97 -19.39 7.48
CA ASP A 11 -1.43 -18.89 6.20
C ASP A 11 -2.52 -18.90 5.15
N ILE A 12 -2.87 -17.72 4.64
CA ILE A 12 -3.93 -17.52 3.65
C ILE A 12 -3.40 -16.90 2.37
N GLY A 13 -2.09 -16.73 2.21
CA GLY A 13 -1.57 -16.09 1.00
C GLY A 13 -0.17 -15.54 1.09
N ARG A 14 0.25 -14.94 -0.02
CA ARG A 14 1.58 -14.37 -0.18
C ARG A 14 1.51 -12.95 -0.71
N LEU A 15 2.56 -12.21 -0.40
CA LEU A 15 2.82 -10.88 -0.92
C LEU A 15 4.28 -10.81 -1.33
N GLN A 16 4.51 -10.40 -2.57
CA GLN A 16 5.81 -10.17 -3.16
C GLN A 16 6.00 -8.67 -3.39
N LEU A 17 7.17 -8.18 -2.99
CA LEU A 17 7.60 -6.81 -3.16
C LEU A 17 8.86 -6.73 -4.01
N GLU A 18 8.85 -5.80 -4.95
CA GLU A 18 10.00 -5.46 -5.78
C GLU A 18 10.25 -3.96 -5.74
N LYS A 19 11.53 -3.60 -5.67
CA LYS A 19 12.01 -2.23 -5.79
C LYS A 19 13.13 -2.19 -6.81
N LYS A 20 12.98 -1.35 -7.83
CA LYS A 20 13.99 -1.13 -8.87
C LYS A 20 14.35 0.33 -8.93
N ILE A 21 15.64 0.64 -8.72
CA ILE A 21 16.18 2.00 -8.83
C ILE A 21 17.04 2.09 -10.08
N VAL A 22 16.79 3.09 -10.93
CA VAL A 22 17.58 3.39 -12.13
C VAL A 22 17.76 4.91 -12.21
N GLY A 23 18.98 5.38 -11.99
CA GLY A 23 19.27 6.82 -11.89
C GLY A 23 18.44 7.48 -10.78
N ASN A 24 17.68 8.51 -11.15
CA ASN A 24 16.77 9.23 -10.26
C ASN A 24 15.36 8.60 -10.16
N LYS A 25 15.11 7.47 -10.83
CA LYS A 25 13.81 6.78 -10.86
C LYS A 25 13.79 5.61 -9.89
N SER A 26 12.75 5.53 -9.07
CA SER A 26 12.46 4.39 -8.19
C SER A 26 11.09 3.81 -8.56
N ASN A 27 11.06 2.53 -8.91
CA ASN A 27 9.85 1.78 -9.19
C ASN A 27 9.59 0.79 -8.07
N LEU A 28 8.42 0.89 -7.45
CA LEU A 28 7.92 -0.01 -6.43
C LEU A 28 6.81 -0.87 -7.03
N LEU A 29 6.79 -2.14 -6.67
CA LEU A 29 5.76 -3.09 -7.08
C LEU A 29 5.40 -3.99 -5.90
N LEU A 30 4.09 -4.19 -5.73
CA LEU A 30 3.50 -5.16 -4.82
C LEU A 30 2.58 -6.05 -5.63
N ILE A 31 2.77 -7.35 -5.49
CA ILE A 31 1.87 -8.38 -6.03
C ILE A 31 1.45 -9.25 -4.85
N SER A 32 0.15 -9.50 -4.70
CA SER A 32 -0.34 -10.36 -3.64
C SER A 32 -1.50 -11.22 -4.11
N GLU A 33 -1.54 -12.45 -3.59
CA GLU A 33 -2.63 -13.39 -3.77
C GLU A 33 -3.03 -13.96 -2.40
N ILE A 34 -4.31 -13.85 -2.08
CA ILE A 34 -4.93 -14.34 -0.85
C ILE A 34 -6.01 -15.35 -1.24
N LYS A 35 -6.03 -16.49 -0.56
CA LYS A 35 -7.08 -17.51 -0.64
C LYS A 35 -7.52 -17.87 0.77
N THR A 36 -8.76 -17.56 1.12
CA THR A 36 -9.32 -17.83 2.46
C THR A 36 -10.75 -18.31 2.36
N HIS A 37 -11.16 -19.13 3.33
CA HIS A 37 -12.56 -19.46 3.56
C HIS A 37 -13.14 -18.55 4.65
N LEU A 38 -14.28 -17.89 4.38
CA LEU A 38 -15.17 -17.36 5.42
C LEU A 38 -16.40 -18.26 5.50
N PHE A 39 -17.28 -18.15 4.50
CA PHE A 39 -18.46 -19.01 4.27
C PHE A 39 -18.39 -19.72 2.91
N PHE A 40 -17.63 -19.15 1.99
CA PHE A 40 -17.25 -19.70 0.69
C PHE A 40 -15.78 -19.36 0.43
N LEU A 41 -15.18 -19.98 -0.59
CA LEU A 41 -13.81 -19.69 -1.00
C LEU A 41 -13.74 -18.27 -1.59
N ILE A 42 -12.87 -17.44 -1.01
CA ILE A 42 -12.59 -16.09 -1.49
C ILE A 42 -11.14 -16.06 -1.95
N THR A 43 -10.93 -15.66 -3.21
CA THR A 43 -9.63 -15.34 -3.79
C THR A 43 -9.53 -13.84 -4.00
N VAL A 44 -8.49 -13.21 -3.46
CA VAL A 44 -8.19 -11.80 -3.68
C VAL A 44 -6.83 -11.68 -4.34
N SER A 45 -6.78 -10.96 -5.44
CA SER A 45 -5.52 -10.62 -6.12
C SER A 45 -5.32 -9.12 -6.06
N VAL A 46 -4.14 -8.69 -5.65
CA VAL A 46 -3.76 -7.28 -5.55
C VAL A 46 -2.50 -7.05 -6.37
N LYS A 47 -2.49 -5.96 -7.13
CA LYS A 47 -1.29 -5.43 -7.77
C LYS A 47 -1.25 -3.93 -7.53
N GLU A 48 -0.18 -3.46 -6.92
CA GLU A 48 0.06 -2.04 -6.71
C GLU A 48 1.43 -1.68 -7.26
N SER A 49 1.56 -0.50 -7.87
CA SER A 49 2.84 0.02 -8.32
C SER A 49 2.97 1.50 -8.04
N SER A 50 4.19 1.97 -7.89
CA SER A 50 4.48 3.40 -7.73
C SER A 50 5.84 3.73 -8.33
N THR A 51 5.84 4.71 -9.23
CA THR A 51 7.04 5.22 -9.88
C THR A 51 7.30 6.63 -9.38
N PHE A 52 8.46 6.81 -8.78
CA PHE A 52 8.98 8.08 -8.32
C PHE A 52 10.13 8.52 -9.20
N GLU A 53 10.23 9.80 -9.49
CA GLU A 53 11.36 10.44 -10.17
C GLU A 53 11.77 11.67 -9.39
N ASN A 54 13.06 11.79 -9.05
CA ASN A 54 13.57 12.86 -8.16
C ASN A 54 12.78 12.94 -6.83
N GLY A 55 12.36 11.80 -6.28
CA GLY A 55 11.57 11.73 -5.07
C GLY A 55 10.11 12.19 -5.20
N LYS A 56 9.65 12.59 -6.39
CA LYS A 56 8.25 12.94 -6.66
C LYS A 56 7.52 11.76 -7.29
N LEU A 57 6.31 11.44 -6.84
CA LEU A 57 5.45 10.47 -7.48
C LEU A 57 5.11 10.95 -8.89
N ILE A 58 5.40 10.13 -9.90
CA ILE A 58 5.04 10.38 -11.31
C ILE A 58 3.82 9.56 -11.70
N HIS A 59 3.75 8.32 -11.21
CA HIS A 59 2.63 7.43 -11.48
C HIS A 59 2.44 6.42 -10.34
N SER A 60 1.21 6.10 -9.99
CA SER A 60 0.85 4.94 -9.19
C SER A 60 -0.38 4.24 -9.75
N SER A 61 -0.48 2.94 -9.50
CA SER A 61 -1.64 2.13 -9.86
C SER A 61 -2.01 1.22 -8.70
N GLN A 62 -3.31 1.08 -8.47
CA GLN A 62 -3.90 0.16 -7.52
C GLN A 62 -4.95 -0.68 -8.21
N PHE A 63 -4.69 -1.98 -8.26
CA PHE A 63 -5.56 -2.95 -8.90
C PHE A 63 -5.93 -4.05 -7.92
N ARG A 64 -7.24 -4.34 -7.80
CA ARG A 64 -7.76 -5.40 -6.94
C ARG A 64 -8.83 -6.19 -7.64
N LYS A 65 -8.71 -7.52 -7.59
CA LYS A 65 -9.77 -8.46 -7.95
C LYS A 65 -10.21 -9.27 -6.73
N THR A 66 -11.50 -9.56 -6.66
CA THR A 66 -12.06 -10.54 -5.72
C THR A 66 -12.88 -11.53 -6.51
N ASN A 67 -12.52 -12.81 -6.43
CA ASN A 67 -13.12 -13.90 -7.19
C ASN A 67 -13.18 -13.57 -8.70
N GLY A 68 -12.08 -13.03 -9.24
CA GLY A 68 -11.95 -12.63 -10.65
C GLY A 68 -12.59 -11.29 -11.03
N ILE A 69 -13.50 -10.76 -10.21
CA ILE A 69 -14.20 -9.50 -10.46
C ILE A 69 -13.34 -8.32 -10.00
N ILE A 70 -13.18 -7.31 -10.85
CA ILE A 70 -12.46 -6.07 -10.51
C ILE A 70 -13.25 -5.32 -9.42
N LYS A 71 -12.56 -5.01 -8.32
CA LYS A 71 -13.10 -4.25 -7.18
C LYS A 71 -12.44 -2.89 -7.01
N LEU A 72 -11.26 -2.71 -7.59
CA LEU A 72 -10.53 -1.44 -7.62
C LEU A 72 -9.64 -1.45 -8.87
N ASP A 73 -9.72 -0.38 -9.65
CA ASP A 73 -8.77 -0.04 -10.70
C ASP A 73 -8.61 1.48 -10.70
N LYS A 74 -7.55 1.94 -10.03
CA LYS A 74 -7.32 3.35 -9.74
C LYS A 74 -5.88 3.71 -10.05
N GLN A 75 -5.67 4.84 -10.69
CA GLN A 75 -4.35 5.32 -11.06
C GLN A 75 -4.18 6.77 -10.67
N THR A 76 -3.02 7.15 -10.15
CA THR A 76 -2.64 8.55 -9.93
C THR A 76 -1.47 8.88 -10.84
N SER A 77 -1.51 9.98 -11.59
CA SER A 77 -0.43 10.41 -12.48
C SER A 77 -0.13 11.89 -12.30
N PHE A 78 1.14 12.27 -12.42
CA PHE A 78 1.55 13.68 -12.47
C PHE A 78 1.54 14.14 -13.94
N VAL A 79 0.60 15.01 -14.31
CA VAL A 79 0.37 15.50 -15.67
C VAL A 79 0.24 17.02 -15.64
N THR A 80 1.05 17.73 -16.43
CA THR A 80 0.99 19.20 -16.56
C THR A 80 0.96 19.91 -15.19
N ASP A 81 1.96 19.62 -14.35
CA ASP A 81 2.16 20.19 -13.02
C ASP A 81 1.04 19.94 -11.99
N LYS A 82 0.16 18.97 -12.24
CA LYS A 82 -0.88 18.56 -11.30
C LYS A 82 -0.98 17.05 -11.22
N TYR A 83 -1.49 16.55 -10.10
CA TYR A 83 -1.88 15.15 -10.00
C TYR A 83 -3.29 14.96 -10.55
N GLU A 84 -3.46 13.94 -11.38
CA GLU A 84 -4.74 13.45 -11.88
C GLU A 84 -4.96 12.02 -11.40
N VAL A 85 -6.16 11.75 -10.90
CA VAL A 85 -6.60 10.40 -10.53
C VAL A 85 -7.59 9.91 -11.57
N MET A 86 -7.39 8.69 -12.07
CA MET A 86 -8.30 8.01 -12.97
C MET A 86 -8.89 6.78 -12.27
N GLU A 87 -10.21 6.67 -12.28
CA GLU A 87 -10.96 5.53 -11.73
C GLU A 87 -12.26 5.36 -12.53
N ASN A 88 -12.55 4.14 -13.00
CA ASN A 88 -13.75 3.83 -13.80
C ASN A 88 -13.97 4.74 -15.02
N GLY A 89 -12.89 5.25 -15.62
CA GLY A 89 -12.93 6.15 -16.79
C GLY A 89 -13.14 7.62 -16.45
N GLU A 90 -13.43 7.95 -15.19
CA GLU A 90 -13.52 9.32 -14.71
C GLU A 90 -12.15 9.85 -14.31
N LYS A 91 -11.96 11.17 -14.43
CA LYS A 91 -10.73 11.86 -14.06
C LYS A 91 -11.00 12.96 -13.05
N GLU A 92 -10.19 12.99 -12.00
CA GLU A 92 -10.23 14.00 -10.95
C GLU A 92 -8.85 14.65 -10.80
N LYS A 93 -8.82 15.97 -10.61
CA LYS A 93 -7.57 16.70 -10.35
C LYS A 93 -7.39 16.86 -8.84
N LEU A 94 -6.21 16.50 -8.34
CA LEU A 94 -5.84 16.74 -6.96
C LEU A 94 -5.18 18.11 -6.82
N SER A 95 -5.39 18.75 -5.67
CA SER A 95 -4.79 20.03 -5.32
C SER A 95 -3.37 19.90 -4.72
N PHE A 96 -2.87 18.68 -4.52
CA PHE A 96 -1.56 18.47 -3.93
C PHE A 96 -0.44 18.88 -4.89
N PRO A 97 0.52 19.73 -4.48
CA PRO A 97 1.63 20.13 -5.35
C PRO A 97 2.74 19.08 -5.44
N PHE A 98 2.82 18.17 -4.46
CA PHE A 98 3.90 17.18 -4.33
C PHE A 98 3.44 15.96 -3.54
N ILE A 99 3.73 14.76 -4.06
CA ILE A 99 3.56 13.49 -3.34
C ILE A 99 4.92 12.79 -3.32
N GLY A 100 5.59 12.79 -2.16
CA GLY A 100 6.92 12.19 -2.00
C GLY A 100 6.92 10.74 -1.52
N THR A 101 5.86 10.34 -0.83
CA THR A 101 5.69 9.00 -0.27
C THR A 101 4.23 8.61 -0.29
N ASN A 102 3.95 7.35 -0.61
CA ASN A 102 2.61 6.78 -0.54
C ASN A 102 2.59 5.48 0.29
N LEU A 103 1.42 4.87 0.49
CA LEU A 103 1.30 3.69 1.34
C LEU A 103 2.22 2.52 0.92
N LEU A 104 2.41 2.30 -0.38
CA LEU A 104 3.33 1.27 -0.88
C LEU A 104 4.78 1.56 -0.44
N SER A 105 5.16 2.84 -0.33
CA SER A 105 6.49 3.25 0.11
C SER A 105 6.82 2.74 1.52
N MET A 106 5.82 2.58 2.39
CA MET A 106 5.99 2.11 3.77
C MET A 106 6.56 0.70 3.85
N TYR A 107 6.38 -0.14 2.82
CA TYR A 107 7.00 -1.47 2.84
C TYR A 107 8.52 -1.45 2.58
N PHE A 108 9.05 -0.36 2.03
CA PHE A 108 10.44 -0.24 1.59
C PHE A 108 11.26 0.79 2.37
N LEU A 109 10.60 1.60 3.20
CA LEU A 109 11.22 2.69 3.93
C LEU A 109 10.57 2.84 5.30
N GLU A 110 11.39 2.76 6.36
CA GLU A 110 10.97 3.09 7.71
C GLU A 110 10.72 4.61 7.82
N PRO A 111 9.53 5.05 8.27
CA PRO A 111 9.14 6.46 8.28
C PRO A 111 9.66 7.19 9.53
N ILE A 112 10.99 7.26 9.70
CA ILE A 112 11.60 7.93 10.86
C ILE A 112 11.25 9.43 10.88
N ASP A 113 11.38 10.10 9.73
CA ASP A 113 11.13 11.54 9.58
C ASP A 113 9.84 11.86 8.79
N THR A 114 9.12 10.81 8.35
CA THR A 114 7.93 10.96 7.51
C THR A 114 6.67 11.08 8.36
N GLN A 115 6.07 12.27 8.42
CA GLN A 115 4.86 12.51 9.20
C GLN A 115 3.56 12.23 8.43
N LEU A 116 3.59 12.37 7.10
CA LEU A 116 2.43 12.21 6.23
C LEU A 116 2.76 11.26 5.08
N VAL A 117 1.81 10.41 4.75
CA VAL A 117 1.90 9.50 3.61
C VAL A 117 0.64 9.61 2.77
N TYR A 118 0.80 9.62 1.46
CA TYR A 118 -0.32 9.67 0.55
C TYR A 118 -1.04 8.31 0.49
N CYS A 119 -2.36 8.35 0.56
CA CYS A 119 -3.22 7.19 0.50
C CYS A 119 -3.97 7.18 -0.83
N ASP A 120 -3.43 6.48 -1.83
CA ASP A 120 -3.89 6.53 -3.22
C ASP A 120 -5.40 6.20 -3.36
N LYS A 121 -5.89 5.19 -2.61
CA LYS A 121 -7.29 4.76 -2.67
C LYS A 121 -8.25 5.87 -2.24
N GLN A 122 -7.94 6.57 -1.15
CA GLN A 122 -8.77 7.63 -0.58
C GLN A 122 -8.32 9.04 -1.00
N GLN A 123 -7.33 9.13 -1.89
CA GLN A 123 -6.82 10.37 -2.48
C GLN A 123 -6.49 11.48 -1.45
N CYS A 124 -5.90 11.11 -0.32
CA CYS A 124 -5.57 12.08 0.74
C CYS A 124 -4.29 11.69 1.46
N PHE A 125 -3.68 12.67 2.14
CA PHE A 125 -2.59 12.42 3.06
C PHE A 125 -3.13 11.95 4.41
N THR A 126 -2.49 10.93 4.95
CA THR A 126 -2.77 10.42 6.30
C THR A 126 -1.52 10.50 7.17
N LYS A 127 -1.74 10.71 8.46
CA LYS A 127 -0.67 10.86 9.45
C LYS A 127 -0.09 9.50 9.83
N VAL A 128 1.25 9.43 9.81
CA VAL A 128 2.00 8.33 10.41
C VAL A 128 2.23 8.65 11.88
N THR A 129 1.85 7.74 12.77
CA THR A 129 2.00 7.92 14.21
C THR A 129 2.79 6.75 14.79
N LYS A 130 3.93 7.03 15.43
CA LYS A 130 4.70 6.01 16.16
C LYS A 130 3.89 5.52 17.36
N THR A 131 3.82 4.20 17.54
CA THR A 131 3.08 3.55 18.62
C THR A 131 4.01 3.06 19.73
N HIS A 132 3.45 2.83 20.92
CA HIS A 132 4.22 2.40 22.10
C HIS A 132 4.89 1.04 21.92
N ASP A 133 4.33 0.17 21.07
CA ASP A 133 4.86 -1.14 20.72
C ASP A 133 5.92 -1.09 19.60
N GLY A 134 6.46 0.10 19.33
CA GLY A 134 7.54 0.31 18.35
C GLY A 134 7.07 0.39 16.89
N GLY A 135 5.79 0.18 16.61
CA GLY A 135 5.23 0.27 15.27
C GLY A 135 4.97 1.70 14.78
N TYR A 136 4.56 1.80 13.52
CA TYR A 136 4.11 3.02 12.86
C TYR A 136 2.69 2.81 12.34
N LYS A 137 1.73 3.50 12.96
CA LYS A 137 0.31 3.36 12.65
C LYS A 137 -0.18 4.45 11.72
N ILE A 138 -0.99 4.04 10.76
CA ILE A 138 -1.74 4.88 9.84
C ILE A 138 -3.22 4.59 10.04
N LYS A 139 -4.02 5.64 10.27
CA LYS A 139 -5.49 5.57 10.28
C LYS A 139 -6.01 6.06 8.93
N LEU A 140 -6.81 5.25 8.28
CA LEU A 140 -7.42 5.57 7.00
C LEU A 140 -8.77 6.29 7.22
N PRO A 141 -9.20 7.16 6.28
CA PRO A 141 -10.47 7.87 6.40
C PRO A 141 -11.70 6.98 6.55
N ASP A 142 -11.62 5.75 6.03
CA ASP A 142 -12.70 4.75 6.11
C ASP A 142 -12.74 4.00 7.45
N GLY A 143 -11.95 4.43 8.44
CA GLY A 143 -11.87 3.84 9.78
C GLY A 143 -10.90 2.66 9.89
N ASN A 144 -10.40 2.14 8.77
CA ASN A 144 -9.41 1.07 8.75
C ASN A 144 -8.04 1.58 9.24
N SER A 145 -7.14 0.68 9.64
CA SER A 145 -5.79 1.06 10.03
C SER A 145 -4.74 0.02 9.71
N ASN A 146 -3.56 0.50 9.36
CA ASN A 146 -2.37 -0.33 9.12
C ASN A 146 -1.31 0.05 10.15
N SER A 147 -0.64 -0.94 10.73
CA SER A 147 0.52 -0.72 11.62
C SER A 147 1.71 -1.47 11.04
N PHE A 148 2.79 -0.73 10.76
CA PHE A 148 4.02 -1.24 10.15
C PHE A 148 5.10 -1.37 11.23
N TYR A 149 5.85 -2.46 11.21
CA TYR A 149 6.92 -2.74 12.15
C TYR A 149 8.20 -3.03 11.38
N TYR A 150 9.31 -2.51 11.86
CA TYR A 150 10.59 -2.56 11.17
C TYR A 150 11.68 -3.10 12.08
N GLU A 151 12.62 -3.83 11.49
CA GLU A 151 13.87 -4.26 12.13
C GLU A 151 15.02 -3.97 11.17
N GLY A 152 16.02 -3.20 11.62
CA GLY A 152 17.14 -2.78 10.76
C GLY A 152 16.70 -2.01 9.51
N GLY A 153 15.60 -1.26 9.56
CA GLY A 153 15.03 -0.54 8.43
C GLY A 153 14.21 -1.39 7.45
N ILE A 154 14.10 -2.71 7.68
CA ILE A 154 13.30 -3.63 6.87
C ILE A 154 11.92 -3.78 7.51
N CYS A 155 10.85 -3.61 6.73
CA CYS A 155 9.50 -3.86 7.19
C CYS A 155 9.32 -5.36 7.47
N THR A 156 9.26 -5.78 8.73
CA THR A 156 9.18 -7.21 9.09
C THR A 156 7.75 -7.68 9.32
N LYS A 157 6.85 -6.76 9.69
CA LYS A 157 5.45 -7.10 9.97
C LYS A 157 4.52 -5.93 9.66
N ILE A 158 3.35 -6.24 9.13
CA ILE A 158 2.25 -5.29 8.95
C ILE A 158 0.99 -5.88 9.58
N LYS A 159 0.33 -5.12 10.44
CA LYS A 159 -1.00 -5.45 10.96
C LYS A 159 -2.03 -4.59 10.25
N ILE A 160 -2.90 -5.21 9.45
CA ILE A 160 -4.01 -4.53 8.79
C ILE A 160 -5.28 -4.86 9.57
N ASN A 161 -5.95 -3.83 10.06
CA ASN A 161 -7.22 -3.93 10.76
C ASN A 161 -8.28 -3.20 9.96
N ASN A 162 -9.23 -3.96 9.45
CA ASN A 162 -10.44 -3.46 8.84
C ASN A 162 -11.64 -3.71 9.75
N SER A 163 -12.75 -3.03 9.51
CA SER A 163 -13.97 -3.15 10.34
C SER A 163 -14.51 -4.59 10.49
N PHE A 164 -14.16 -5.50 9.56
CA PHE A 164 -14.67 -6.88 9.55
C PHE A 164 -13.60 -7.96 9.77
N TYR A 165 -12.32 -7.62 9.65
CA TYR A 165 -11.24 -8.59 9.74
C TYR A 165 -9.90 -7.94 10.05
N SER A 166 -9.02 -8.71 10.67
CA SER A 166 -7.60 -8.38 10.82
C SER A 166 -6.74 -9.42 10.13
N ILE A 167 -5.66 -8.97 9.50
CA ILE A 167 -4.61 -9.82 8.94
C ILE A 167 -3.25 -9.31 9.38
N GLU A 168 -2.31 -10.23 9.48
CA GLU A 168 -0.89 -9.93 9.66
C GLU A 168 -0.14 -10.31 8.40
N ILE A 169 0.78 -9.46 7.95
CA ILE A 169 1.68 -9.73 6.85
C ILE A 169 3.07 -9.84 7.46
N ILE A 170 3.74 -10.96 7.29
CA ILE A 170 4.98 -11.30 8.00
C ILE A 170 6.08 -11.56 6.96
N HIS A 171 7.20 -10.87 7.09
CA HIS A 171 8.34 -11.04 6.20
C HIS A 171 8.88 -12.47 6.26
N GLU A 172 9.16 -13.05 5.10
CA GLU A 172 9.83 -14.34 4.95
C GLU A 172 11.29 -14.05 4.53
N PRO A 173 12.27 -14.27 5.44
CA PRO A 173 13.69 -14.10 5.15
C PRO A 173 14.19 -15.04 4.04
#